data_AF-A0A2A5FQT9-F1
#
_entry.id   AF-A0A2A5FQT9-F1
#
_cell.length_a   1.000
_cell.length_b   1.000
_cell.length_c   1.000
_cell.angle_alpha   90.00
_cell.angle_beta   90.00
_cell.angle_gamma   90.00
#
_symmetry.space_group_name_H-M   'P 1'
#
loop_
_entity.id
_entity.type
_entity.pdbx_description
1 polymer ?
#
loop_
_entity_poly.entity_id
_entity_poly.type
_entity_poly.pdbx_seq_one_letter_code
_entity_poly.pdbx_strand_id
1 'polypeptide(L)'
;MKKDVRMIRITLWAMIVINSLFLISEFMNEAFPFVAENIFTVMDSVRTPLMIIEFIAIGTLFVDLVVRFDKLKVKLQTAHVVAVGFCVISFLFQIFVFYMDSAFLS
;
A
#
# COMPACT_ATOMS: atom_id res chain seq x y z
N MET A 1 19.09 -16.46 3.62
CA MET A 1 18.84 -16.23 2.17
C MET A 1 17.46 -16.66 1.66
N LYS A 2 16.99 -17.92 1.79
CA LYS A 2 15.60 -18.29 1.38
C LYS A 2 14.50 -17.69 2.26
N LYS A 3 14.78 -17.48 3.56
CA LYS A 3 13.82 -16.95 4.54
C LYS A 3 13.53 -15.45 4.31
N ASP A 4 14.57 -14.67 4.01
CA ASP A 4 14.50 -13.22 3.82
C ASP A 4 13.65 -12.85 2.58
N VAL A 5 13.85 -13.58 1.47
CA VAL A 5 13.06 -13.41 0.23
C VAL A 5 11.59 -13.79 0.44
N ARG A 6 11.31 -14.76 1.33
CA ARG A 6 9.93 -15.13 1.69
C ARG A 6 9.27 -14.02 2.50
N MET A 7 9.96 -13.41 3.45
CA MET A 7 9.42 -12.29 4.24
C MET A 7 9.11 -11.09 3.35
N ILE A 8 10.02 -10.68 2.47
CA ILE A 8 9.79 -9.55 1.53
C ILE A 8 8.55 -9.79 0.67
N ARG A 9 8.36 -11.01 0.18
CA ARG A 9 7.17 -11.35 -0.62
C ARG A 9 5.88 -11.25 0.19
N ILE A 10 5.90 -11.68 1.45
CA ILE A 10 4.75 -11.56 2.36
C ILE A 10 4.44 -10.08 2.60
N THR A 11 5.46 -9.26 2.86
CA THR A 11 5.30 -7.81 3.03
C THR A 11 4.71 -7.17 1.77
N LEU A 12 5.20 -7.54 0.58
CA LEU A 12 4.66 -7.05 -0.69
C LEU A 12 3.18 -7.41 -0.86
N TRP A 13 2.80 -8.67 -0.62
CA TRP A 13 1.40 -9.09 -0.70
C TRP A 13 0.52 -8.36 0.32
N ALA A 14 0.99 -8.22 1.56
CA ALA A 14 0.28 -7.49 2.59
C ALA A 14 0.06 -6.01 2.18
N MET A 15 1.10 -5.35 1.66
CA MET A 15 1.00 -3.96 1.22
C MET A 15 0.06 -3.78 0.02
N ILE A 16 0.09 -4.70 -0.95
CA ILE A 16 -0.87 -4.67 -2.07
C ILE A 16 -2.30 -4.78 -1.55
N VAL A 17 -2.55 -5.69 -0.61
CA VAL A 17 -3.89 -5.90 -0.05
C VAL A 17 -4.37 -4.64 0.69
N ILE A 18 -3.54 -4.06 1.57
CA ILE A 18 -3.95 -2.88 2.35
C ILE A 18 -4.16 -1.67 1.43
N ASN A 19 -3.25 -1.37 0.50
CA ASN A 19 -3.41 -0.27 -0.46
C ASN A 19 -4.63 -0.46 -1.37
N SER A 20 -4.89 -1.70 -1.80
CA SER A 20 -6.07 -1.99 -2.62
C SER A 20 -7.35 -1.83 -1.84
N LEU A 21 -7.38 -2.28 -0.57
CA LEU A 21 -8.53 -2.07 0.32
C LEU A 21 -8.82 -0.58 0.51
N PHE A 22 -7.79 0.24 0.71
CA PHE A 22 -7.93 1.70 0.81
C PHE A 22 -8.53 2.30 -0.47
N LEU A 23 -7.96 1.97 -1.63
CA LEU A 23 -8.47 2.48 -2.91
C LEU A 23 -9.91 2.04 -3.17
N ILE A 24 -10.23 0.78 -2.87
CA ILE A 24 -11.59 0.25 -3.01
C ILE A 24 -12.53 0.99 -2.06
N SER A 25 -12.17 1.20 -0.79
CA SER A 25 -13.04 1.92 0.14
C SER A 25 -13.30 3.36 -0.32
N GLU A 26 -12.27 4.03 -0.84
CA GLU A 26 -12.38 5.42 -1.32
C GLU A 26 -13.23 5.51 -2.59
N PHE A 27 -12.91 4.72 -3.61
CA PHE A 27 -13.63 4.76 -4.90
C PHE A 27 -15.04 4.15 -4.84
N MET A 28 -15.27 3.14 -3.99
CA MET A 28 -16.57 2.46 -3.90
C MET A 28 -17.52 3.10 -2.90
N ASN A 29 -17.10 4.14 -2.17
CA ASN A 29 -17.97 4.88 -1.25
C ASN A 29 -19.22 5.42 -1.97
N GLU A 30 -19.09 5.84 -3.24
CA GLU A 30 -20.22 6.32 -4.04
C GLU A 30 -21.08 5.20 -4.67
N ALA A 31 -20.52 4.00 -4.87
CA ALA A 31 -21.16 2.92 -5.62
C ALA A 31 -21.85 1.85 -4.74
N PHE A 32 -21.26 1.51 -3.58
CA PHE A 32 -21.77 0.46 -2.68
C PHE A 32 -21.52 0.80 -1.19
N PRO A 33 -22.38 1.61 -0.56
CA PRO A 33 -22.14 2.18 0.77
C PRO A 33 -22.05 1.11 1.89
N PHE A 34 -22.81 0.01 1.79
CA PHE A 34 -22.85 -1.03 2.83
C PHE A 34 -21.52 -1.77 3.04
N VAL A 35 -20.72 -1.95 1.97
CA VAL A 35 -19.41 -2.62 2.06
C VAL A 35 -18.32 -1.63 2.49
N ALA A 36 -18.44 -0.37 2.04
CA ALA A 36 -17.50 0.69 2.37
C ALA A 36 -17.54 1.07 3.85
N GLU A 37 -18.73 1.16 4.47
CA GLU A 37 -18.90 1.66 5.85
C GLU A 37 -18.16 0.81 6.90
N ASN A 38 -18.26 -0.52 6.81
CA ASN A 38 -17.58 -1.43 7.74
C ASN A 38 -16.05 -1.39 7.60
N ILE A 39 -15.54 -1.27 6.37
CA ILE A 39 -14.10 -1.18 6.11
C ILE A 39 -13.57 0.17 6.56
N PHE A 40 -14.30 1.25 6.24
CA PHE A 40 -13.94 2.61 6.56
C PHE A 40 -13.86 2.84 8.07
N THR A 41 -14.83 2.36 8.84
CA THR A 41 -14.86 2.58 10.29
C THR A 41 -13.68 1.91 11.00
N VAL A 42 -13.32 0.70 10.58
CA VAL A 42 -12.16 0.00 11.13
C VAL A 42 -10.87 0.68 10.70
N MET A 43 -10.74 1.05 9.42
CA MET A 43 -9.54 1.71 8.90
C MET A 43 -9.33 3.10 9.50
N ASP A 44 -10.38 3.88 9.73
CA ASP A 44 -10.29 5.22 10.29
C ASP A 44 -9.73 5.18 11.72
N SER A 45 -10.19 4.22 12.53
CA SER A 45 -9.72 4.04 13.91
C SER A 45 -8.21 3.75 14.04
N VAL A 46 -7.58 3.20 12.99
CA VAL A 46 -6.15 2.86 12.96
C VAL A 46 -5.39 3.55 11.82
N ARG A 47 -5.98 4.57 11.19
CA ARG A 47 -5.48 5.16 9.94
C ARG A 47 -4.06 5.70 10.09
N THR A 48 -3.84 6.52 11.12
CA THR A 48 -2.55 7.14 11.41
C THR A 48 -1.44 6.13 11.68
N PRO A 49 -1.57 5.18 12.63
CA PRO A 49 -0.52 4.18 12.85
C PRO A 49 -0.33 3.25 11.64
N LEU A 50 -1.40 2.95 10.89
CA LEU A 50 -1.31 2.14 9.67
C LEU A 50 -0.47 2.83 8.58
N MET A 51 -0.71 4.12 8.33
CA MET A 51 0.07 4.89 7.34
C MET A 51 1.56 4.95 7.69
N ILE A 52 1.92 5.03 8.97
CA ILE A 52 3.33 5.01 9.40
C ILE A 52 3.97 3.65 9.09
N ILE A 53 3.26 2.56 9.38
CA ILE A 53 3.73 1.20 9.08
C ILE A 53 3.86 1.01 7.56
N GLU A 54 2.88 1.48 6.79
CA GLU A 54 2.90 1.44 5.33
C GLU A 54 4.09 2.22 4.77
N PHE A 55 4.38 3.41 5.30
CA PHE A 55 5.54 4.18 4.88
C PHE A 55 6.86 3.40 5.04
N ILE A 56 7.05 2.76 6.19
CA ILE A 56 8.25 1.95 6.47
C ILE A 56 8.27 0.71 5.55
N ALA A 57 7.14 0.05 5.37
CA ALA A 57 7.04 -1.15 4.54
C ALA A 57 7.28 -0.84 3.05
N ILE A 58 6.71 0.24 2.53
CA ILE A 58 6.89 0.68 1.14
C ILE A 58 8.33 1.15 0.94
N GLY A 59 8.90 1.92 1.88
CA GLY A 59 10.29 2.34 1.83
C GLY A 59 11.25 1.14 1.79
N THR A 60 11.02 0.12 2.63
CA THR A 60 11.83 -1.10 2.62
C THR A 60 11.66 -1.92 1.34
N LEU A 61 10.44 -2.04 0.81
CA LEU A 61 10.18 -2.70 -0.48
C LEU A 61 10.84 -1.97 -1.65
N PHE A 62 10.82 -0.64 -1.64
CA PHE A 62 11.47 0.19 -2.65
C PHE A 62 12.99 0.05 -2.60
N VAL A 63 13.59 0.12 -1.42
CA VAL A 63 15.04 -0.09 -1.25
C VAL A 63 15.43 -1.51 -1.66
N ASP A 64 14.64 -2.53 -1.30
CA ASP A 64 14.91 -3.91 -1.71
C ASP A 64 14.84 -4.07 -3.24
N LEU A 65 13.84 -3.44 -3.88
CA LEU A 65 13.73 -3.42 -5.33
C LEU A 65 14.99 -2.82 -5.97
N VAL A 66 15.46 -1.66 -5.49
CA VAL A 66 16.64 -0.97 -6.04
C VAL A 66 17.91 -1.80 -5.82
N VAL A 67 18.13 -2.33 -4.62
CA VAL A 67 19.36 -3.06 -4.25
C VAL A 67 19.43 -4.44 -4.89
N ARG A 68 18.28 -5.11 -5.06
CA ARG A 68 18.22 -6.48 -5.59
C ARG A 68 17.77 -6.56 -7.04
N PHE A 69 17.56 -5.44 -7.72
CA PHE A 69 17.06 -5.39 -9.08
C PHE A 69 17.78 -6.37 -10.02
N ASP A 70 19.11 -6.35 -10.03
CA ASP A 70 19.95 -7.18 -10.89
C ASP A 70 19.92 -8.68 -10.54
N LYS A 71 19.45 -9.03 -9.35
CA LYS A 71 19.35 -10.42 -8.87
C LYS A 71 17.97 -11.03 -9.14
N LEU A 72 17.00 -10.25 -9.61
CA LEU A 72 15.68 -10.77 -9.98
C LEU A 72 15.72 -11.47 -11.35
N LYS A 73 14.90 -12.52 -11.49
CA LYS A 73 14.68 -13.15 -12.80
C LYS A 73 13.96 -12.16 -13.72
N VAL A 74 14.43 -11.98 -14.94
CA VAL A 74 13.91 -11.02 -15.95
C VAL A 74 12.37 -11.03 -16.07
N LYS A 75 11.74 -12.21 -16.08
CA LYS A 75 10.26 -12.32 -16.16
C LYS A 75 9.51 -11.84 -14.90
N LEU A 76 10.11 -11.95 -13.71
CA LEU A 76 9.50 -11.51 -12.44
C LEU A 76 9.90 -10.08 -12.08
N GLN A 77 10.98 -9.57 -12.68
CA GLN A 77 11.51 -8.24 -12.45
C GLN A 77 10.49 -7.17 -12.80
N THR A 78 9.92 -7.22 -14.02
CA THR A 78 8.90 -6.25 -14.46
C THR A 78 7.66 -6.28 -13.56
N ALA A 79 7.16 -7.48 -13.22
CA ALA A 79 6.01 -7.62 -12.34
C ALA A 79 6.27 -7.06 -10.93
N HIS A 80 7.49 -7.26 -10.40
CA HIS A 80 7.86 -6.75 -9.09
C HIS A 80 8.01 -5.22 -9.08
N VAL A 81 8.60 -4.65 -10.14
CA VAL A 81 8.69 -3.19 -10.31
C VAL A 81 7.30 -2.57 -10.37
N VAL A 82 6.40 -3.14 -11.17
CA VAL A 82 5.02 -2.65 -11.30
C VAL A 82 4.28 -2.74 -9.96
N ALA A 83 4.43 -3.85 -9.23
CA ALA A 83 3.81 -4.02 -7.92
C ALA A 83 4.31 -3.00 -6.88
N VAL A 84 5.62 -2.79 -6.79
CA VAL A 84 6.18 -1.78 -5.88
C VAL A 84 5.78 -0.37 -6.30
N GLY A 85 5.83 -0.07 -7.60
CA GLY A 85 5.37 1.22 -8.14
C GLY A 85 3.90 1.48 -7.83
N PHE A 86 3.03 0.47 -7.96
CA PHE A 86 1.63 0.56 -7.56
C PHE A 86 1.47 0.88 -6.07
N CYS A 87 2.22 0.22 -5.18
CA CYS A 87 2.19 0.53 -3.75
C CYS A 87 2.63 1.97 -3.46
N VAL A 88 3.69 2.45 -4.11
CA VAL A 88 4.18 3.83 -3.94
C VAL A 88 3.14 4.84 -4.40
N ILE A 89 2.55 4.65 -5.59
CA ILE A 89 1.53 5.56 -6.14
C ILE A 89 0.28 5.57 -5.26
N SER A 90 -0.19 4.39 -4.83
CA SER A 90 -1.37 4.25 -3.97
C SER A 90 -1.17 4.95 -2.62
N PHE A 91 0.01 4.80 -2.03
CA PHE A 91 0.33 5.45 -0.76
C PHE A 91 0.46 6.97 -0.88
N LEU A 92 1.03 7.48 -1.98
CA LEU A 92 1.04 8.93 -2.26
C LEU A 92 -0.39 9.47 -2.41
N PHE A 93 -1.27 8.74 -3.08
CA PHE A 93 -2.69 9.09 -3.17
C PHE A 93 -3.36 9.08 -1.79
N GLN A 94 -3.08 8.09 -0.95
CA GLN A 94 -3.59 8.01 0.42
C GLN A 94 -3.13 9.18 1.29
N ILE A 95 -1.85 9.58 1.22
CA ILE A 95 -1.35 10.80 1.89
C ILE A 95 -2.10 12.03 1.38
N PHE A 96 -2.31 12.13 0.07
CA PHE A 96 -3.03 13.25 -0.53
C PHE A 96 -4.46 13.34 -0.01
N VAL A 97 -5.21 12.24 0.01
CA VAL A 97 -6.57 12.19 0.57
C VAL A 97 -6.56 12.53 2.06
N PHE A 98 -5.65 11.97 2.85
CA PHE A 98 -5.52 12.27 4.26
C PHE A 98 -5.22 13.76 4.53
N TYR A 99 -4.36 14.36 3.70
CA TYR A 99 -4.06 15.79 3.76
C TYR A 99 -5.30 16.63 3.42
N MET A 100 -6.05 16.26 2.39
CA MET A 100 -7.30 16.91 2.02
C MET A 100 -8.32 16.82 3.17
N ASP A 101 -8.59 15.64 3.70
CA ASP A 101 -9.48 15.45 4.85
C ASP A 101 -9.07 16.36 6.01
N SER A 102 -7.77 16.40 6.33
CA SER A 102 -7.25 17.24 7.42
C SER A 102 -7.36 18.75 7.14
N ALA A 103 -7.25 19.17 5.88
CA ALA A 103 -7.32 20.57 5.48
C ALA A 103 -8.76 21.10 5.34
N PHE A 104 -9.70 20.25 4.93
CA PHE A 104 -11.11 20.60 4.77
C PHE A 104 -11.94 20.46 6.06
N LEU A 105 -11.46 19.70 7.05
CA LEU A 105 -12.06 19.59 8.39
C LEU A 105 -11.53 20.63 9.41
N SER A 106 -10.77 21.65 8.97
CA SER A 106 -10.44 22.84 9.78
C SER A 106 -11.41 23.98 9.51
#